data_AF-A0A286RAU2-F1
#
_entry.id   AF-A0A286RAU2-F1
#
_cell.length_a   1.000
_cell.length_b   1.000
_cell.length_c   1.000
_cell.angle_alpha   90.00
_cell.angle_beta   90.00
_cell.angle_gamma   90.00
#
_symmetry.space_group_name_H-M   'P 1'
#
loop_
_entity.id
_entity.type
_entity.pdbx_description
1 polymer ?
#
loop_
_entity_poly.entity_id
_entity_poly.type
_entity_poly.pdbx_seq_one_letter_code
_entity_poly.pdbx_strand_id
1 'polypeptide(L)'
;MTTNEPPFDPYRKWLGIPPEEQPPNYYRLLGIPLFEGDPDVIINAADRQIGHVRRFQAGKYADACQRILNELAAARVCLLDPVRKREYDQRLFFELQRRGVPLPLPVAQPLPQEPSFAGLGAENPITSFSSPDMSAPQPAVGIPAERVPVTVLLRRRRRDIWKDPAVALGLGVLFLLVCVLAILVIFRKELLGM
;
A
#
# COMPACT_ATOMS: atom_id res chain seq x y z
N MET A 1 -15.89 -39.92 22.13
CA MET A 1 -15.92 -39.21 20.83
C MET A 1 -15.08 -37.94 20.99
N THR A 2 -13.81 -37.98 20.61
CA THR A 2 -12.96 -36.78 20.57
C THR A 2 -13.11 -36.16 19.19
N THR A 3 -13.84 -35.05 19.11
CA THR A 3 -13.90 -34.24 17.89
C THR A 3 -12.51 -33.66 17.65
N ASN A 4 -11.79 -34.23 16.69
CA ASN A 4 -10.47 -33.79 16.23
C ASN A 4 -10.64 -32.53 15.34
N GLU A 5 -11.28 -31.50 15.88
CA GLU A 5 -11.47 -30.23 15.18
C GLU A 5 -10.25 -29.33 15.45
N PRO A 6 -9.61 -28.77 14.42
CA PRO A 6 -8.43 -27.93 14.60
C PRO A 6 -8.78 -26.68 15.43
N PRO A 7 -7.84 -26.19 16.27
CA PRO A 7 -8.05 -25.00 17.09
C PRO A 7 -8.42 -23.79 16.23
N PHE A 8 -9.19 -22.86 16.82
CA PHE A 8 -9.65 -21.66 16.12
C PHE A 8 -8.47 -20.78 15.70
N ASP A 9 -8.27 -20.65 14.39
CA ASP A 9 -7.28 -19.77 13.79
C ASP A 9 -7.95 -18.47 13.29
N PRO A 10 -7.75 -17.34 13.98
CA PRO A 10 -8.39 -16.08 13.62
C PRO A 10 -7.84 -15.48 12.32
N TYR A 11 -6.58 -15.72 11.96
CA TYR A 11 -5.99 -15.21 10.72
C TYR A 11 -6.63 -15.89 9.51
N ARG A 12 -6.80 -17.22 9.57
CA ARG A 12 -7.50 -17.97 8.53
C ARG A 12 -8.98 -17.62 8.47
N LYS A 13 -9.67 -17.58 9.62
CA LYS A 13 -11.13 -17.43 9.67
C LYS A 13 -11.62 -16.02 9.36
N TRP A 14 -10.86 -14.97 9.71
CA TRP A 14 -11.29 -13.59 9.50
C TRP A 14 -10.51 -12.87 8.39
N LEU A 15 -9.22 -13.16 8.23
CA LEU A 15 -8.38 -12.46 7.24
C LEU A 15 -8.09 -13.33 5.99
N GLY A 16 -8.51 -14.59 5.99
CA GLY A 16 -8.27 -15.52 4.88
C GLY A 16 -6.79 -15.87 4.70
N ILE A 17 -5.97 -15.73 5.74
CA ILE A 17 -4.53 -16.00 5.68
C ILE A 17 -4.30 -17.45 6.14
N PRO A 18 -3.88 -18.34 5.23
CA PRO A 18 -3.72 -19.76 5.56
C PRO A 18 -2.47 -19.98 6.45
N PRO A 19 -2.39 -21.08 7.22
CA PRO A 19 -1.30 -21.33 8.16
C PRO A 19 0.10 -21.30 7.54
N GLU A 20 0.22 -21.67 6.27
CA GLU A 20 1.49 -21.70 5.52
C GLU A 20 2.05 -20.28 5.28
N GLU A 21 1.20 -19.26 5.38
CA GLU A 21 1.56 -17.85 5.23
C GLU A 21 1.68 -17.11 6.59
N GLN A 22 1.62 -17.85 7.70
CA GLN A 22 1.73 -17.27 9.05
C GLN A 22 3.16 -17.42 9.60
N PRO A 23 3.69 -16.40 10.31
CA PRO A 23 3.04 -15.12 10.62
C PRO A 23 2.98 -14.17 9.40
N PRO A 24 1.88 -13.42 9.23
CA PRO A 24 1.74 -12.52 8.08
C PRO A 24 2.63 -11.28 8.23
N ASN A 25 3.17 -10.80 7.10
CA ASN A 25 3.73 -9.46 7.01
C ASN A 25 2.61 -8.39 6.98
N TYR A 26 2.95 -7.10 7.12
CA TYR A 26 1.98 -6.01 7.20
C TYR A 26 1.15 -5.85 5.91
N TYR A 27 1.75 -6.04 4.74
CA TYR A 27 1.02 -6.01 3.47
C TYR A 27 -0.01 -7.13 3.38
N ARG A 28 0.38 -8.34 3.81
CA ARG A 28 -0.50 -9.50 3.83
C ARG A 28 -1.63 -9.33 4.85
N LEU A 29 -1.33 -8.77 6.01
CA LEU A 29 -2.31 -8.46 7.06
C LEU A 29 -3.37 -7.46 6.57
N LEU A 30 -2.97 -6.44 5.81
CA LEU A 30 -3.89 -5.47 5.20
C LEU A 30 -4.61 -6.02 3.94
N GLY A 31 -4.07 -7.08 3.33
CA GLY A 31 -4.59 -7.66 2.10
C GLY A 31 -4.34 -6.77 0.88
N ILE A 32 -3.11 -6.27 0.75
CA ILE A 32 -2.65 -5.43 -0.37
C ILE A 32 -1.34 -5.98 -0.97
N PRO A 33 -0.95 -5.55 -2.18
CA PRO A 33 0.31 -5.96 -2.78
C PRO A 33 1.53 -5.62 -1.92
N LEU A 34 2.58 -6.44 -2.02
CA LEU A 34 3.87 -6.17 -1.38
C LEU A 34 4.44 -4.84 -1.88
N PHE A 35 4.96 -4.04 -0.95
CA PHE A 35 5.60 -2.75 -1.22
C PHE A 35 4.68 -1.69 -1.84
N GLU A 36 3.36 -1.78 -1.62
CA GLU A 36 2.39 -0.77 -2.05
C GLU A 36 2.84 0.65 -1.66
N GLY A 37 2.91 1.55 -2.64
CA GLY A 37 3.45 2.91 -2.52
C GLY A 37 2.40 3.96 -2.18
N ASP A 38 1.14 3.69 -2.51
CA ASP A 38 0.06 4.66 -2.40
C ASP A 38 -0.53 4.70 -0.97
N PRO A 39 -0.42 5.83 -0.24
CA PRO A 39 -0.97 5.97 1.10
C PRO A 39 -2.50 5.82 1.15
N ASP A 40 -3.22 6.23 0.11
CA ASP A 40 -4.68 6.12 0.09
C ASP A 40 -5.11 4.64 -0.01
N VAL A 41 -4.38 3.84 -0.79
CA VAL A 41 -4.61 2.38 -0.86
C VAL A 41 -4.37 1.73 0.51
N ILE A 42 -3.28 2.12 1.20
CA ILE A 42 -2.95 1.61 2.54
C ILE A 42 -4.02 1.99 3.56
N ILE A 43 -4.48 3.24 3.57
CA ILE A 43 -5.55 3.73 4.46
C ILE A 43 -6.82 2.92 4.25
N ASN A 44 -7.30 2.84 3.00
CA ASN A 44 -8.54 2.17 2.66
C ASN A 44 -8.50 0.68 3.02
N ALA A 45 -7.37 0.01 2.78
CA ALA A 45 -7.18 -1.38 3.13
C ALA A 45 -7.19 -1.60 4.65
N ALA A 46 -6.49 -0.76 5.41
CA ALA A 46 -6.49 -0.82 6.86
C ALA A 46 -7.88 -0.60 7.45
N ASP A 47 -8.61 0.42 7.00
CA ASP A 47 -9.99 0.69 7.45
C ASP A 47 -10.93 -0.49 7.16
N ARG A 48 -10.83 -1.08 5.97
CA ARG A 48 -11.59 -2.28 5.60
C ARG A 48 -11.32 -3.45 6.55
N GLN A 49 -10.04 -3.78 6.79
CA GLN A 49 -9.69 -4.90 7.65
C GLN A 49 -10.06 -4.66 9.12
N ILE A 50 -9.78 -3.47 9.65
CA ILE A 50 -10.14 -3.10 11.02
C ILE A 50 -11.66 -3.15 11.20
N GLY A 51 -12.42 -2.59 10.24
CA GLY A 51 -13.88 -2.62 10.26
C GLY A 51 -14.44 -4.05 10.18
N HIS A 52 -13.80 -4.94 9.42
CA HIS A 52 -14.17 -6.35 9.38
C HIS A 52 -13.94 -7.04 10.72
N VAL A 53 -12.72 -6.95 11.27
CA VAL A 53 -12.33 -7.64 12.50
C VAL A 53 -13.12 -7.13 13.72
N ARG A 54 -13.41 -5.81 13.78
CA ARG A 54 -14.22 -5.22 14.87
C ARG A 54 -15.59 -5.87 15.05
N ARG A 55 -16.16 -6.49 14.00
CA ARG A 55 -17.45 -7.20 14.11
C ARG A 55 -17.39 -8.39 15.07
N PHE A 56 -16.20 -8.92 15.34
CA PHE A 56 -15.98 -10.06 16.24
C PHE A 56 -15.49 -9.64 17.62
N GLN A 57 -15.53 -8.33 17.94
CA GLN A 57 -15.02 -7.81 19.20
C GLN A 57 -15.84 -8.25 20.43
N ALA A 58 -17.11 -8.60 20.22
CA ALA A 58 -17.94 -9.22 21.24
C ALA A 58 -18.00 -10.75 21.02
N GLY A 59 -17.72 -11.53 22.07
CA GLY A 59 -17.91 -12.98 22.08
C GLY A 59 -16.69 -13.78 22.53
N LYS A 60 -16.74 -15.10 22.30
CA LYS A 60 -15.74 -16.10 22.72
C LYS A 60 -14.30 -15.76 22.30
N TYR A 61 -14.13 -15.02 21.20
CA TYR A 61 -12.83 -14.73 20.60
C TYR A 61 -12.41 -13.26 20.73
N ALA A 62 -12.96 -12.53 21.71
CA ALA A 62 -12.68 -11.11 21.93
C ALA A 62 -11.17 -10.81 22.08
N ASP A 63 -10.43 -11.65 22.81
CA ASP A 63 -8.98 -11.48 22.98
C ASP A 63 -8.22 -11.62 21.66
N ALA A 64 -8.59 -12.60 20.83
CA ALA A 64 -8.01 -12.80 19.51
C ALA A 64 -8.34 -11.63 18.56
N CYS A 65 -9.57 -11.12 18.64
CA CYS A 65 -9.99 -9.92 17.91
C CYS A 65 -9.13 -8.71 18.31
N GLN A 66 -8.99 -8.45 19.62
CA GLN A 66 -8.21 -7.32 20.10
C GLN A 66 -6.73 -7.41 19.68
N ARG A 67 -6.14 -8.61 19.71
CA ARG A 67 -4.77 -8.84 19.23
C ARG A 67 -4.62 -8.45 17.76
N ILE A 68 -5.51 -8.95 16.89
CA ILE A 68 -5.45 -8.65 15.46
C ILE A 68 -5.71 -7.17 15.19
N LEU A 69 -6.63 -6.52 15.92
CA LEU A 69 -6.86 -5.09 15.80
C LEU A 69 -5.60 -4.27 16.13
N ASN A 70 -4.84 -4.69 17.15
CA ASN A 70 -3.57 -4.05 17.48
C ASN A 70 -2.53 -4.24 16.37
N GLU A 71 -2.44 -5.44 15.79
CA GLU A 71 -1.54 -5.73 14.66
C GLU A 71 -1.91 -4.91 13.41
N LEU A 72 -3.21 -4.81 13.09
CA LEU A 72 -3.71 -4.00 11.98
C LEU A 72 -3.41 -2.52 12.18
N ALA A 73 -3.59 -2.02 13.40
CA ALA A 73 -3.23 -0.64 13.75
C ALA A 73 -1.72 -0.40 13.62
N ALA A 74 -0.89 -1.33 14.10
CA ALA A 74 0.57 -1.25 13.97
C ALA A 74 1.02 -1.25 12.51
N ALA A 75 0.42 -2.11 11.68
CA ALA A 75 0.67 -2.16 10.24
C ALA A 75 0.33 -0.82 9.57
N ARG A 76 -0.86 -0.27 9.84
CA ARG A 76 -1.28 1.03 9.31
C ARG A 76 -0.29 2.15 9.67
N VAL A 77 0.06 2.26 10.95
CA VAL A 77 0.97 3.32 11.42
C VAL A 77 2.36 3.16 10.79
N CYS A 78 2.87 1.93 10.71
CA CYS A 78 4.18 1.68 10.12
C CYS A 78 4.23 1.99 8.62
N LEU A 79 3.20 1.60 7.87
CA LEU A 79 3.20 1.73 6.40
C LEU A 79 2.84 3.15 5.93
N LEU A 80 2.17 3.96 6.75
CA LEU A 80 1.87 5.36 6.44
C LEU A 80 2.96 6.34 6.87
N ASP A 81 3.86 5.92 7.76
CA ASP A 81 5.06 6.69 8.09
C ASP A 81 6.17 6.40 7.06
N PRO A 82 6.61 7.38 6.27
CA PRO A 82 7.57 7.15 5.19
C PRO A 82 8.94 6.65 5.68
N VAL A 83 9.37 7.05 6.88
CA VAL A 83 10.65 6.62 7.46
C VAL A 83 10.53 5.18 7.92
N ARG A 84 9.51 4.88 8.73
CA ARG A 84 9.30 3.54 9.27
C ARG A 84 8.98 2.53 8.18
N LYS A 85 8.20 2.92 7.18
CA LYS A 85 7.89 2.08 6.01
C LYS A 85 9.17 1.71 5.27
N ARG A 86 10.07 2.66 5.01
CA ARG A 86 11.34 2.37 4.31
C ARG A 86 12.18 1.35 5.08
N GLU A 87 12.35 1.53 6.39
CA GLU A 87 13.10 0.59 7.23
C GLU A 87 12.43 -0.79 7.30
N TYR A 88 11.10 -0.82 7.33
CA TYR A 88 10.33 -2.05 7.28
C TYR A 88 10.49 -2.78 5.95
N ASP A 89 10.33 -2.07 4.83
CA ASP A 89 10.42 -2.59 3.48
C ASP A 89 11.81 -3.16 3.19
N GLN A 90 12.87 -2.47 3.61
CA GLN A 90 14.24 -2.97 3.48
C GLN A 90 14.42 -4.31 4.20
N ARG A 91 13.97 -4.41 5.45
CA ARG A 91 14.06 -5.66 6.22
C ARG A 91 13.24 -6.78 5.57
N LEU A 92 12.01 -6.48 5.17
CA LEU A 92 11.11 -7.44 4.53
C LEU A 92 11.66 -7.92 3.19
N PHE A 93 12.28 -7.03 2.40
CA PHE A 93 12.92 -7.39 1.13
C PHE A 93 14.00 -8.46 1.33
N PHE A 94 14.91 -8.25 2.27
CA PHE A 94 15.96 -9.23 2.57
C PHE A 94 15.40 -10.54 3.13
N GLU A 95 14.37 -10.48 3.98
CA GLU A 95 13.71 -11.68 4.51
C GLU A 95 13.07 -12.52 3.39
N LEU A 96 12.35 -11.87 2.47
CA LEU A 96 11.70 -12.55 1.34
C LEU A 96 12.71 -13.12 0.36
N GLN A 97 13.79 -12.39 0.08
CA GLN A 97 14.89 -12.88 -0.76
C GLN A 97 15.55 -14.13 -0.14
N ARG A 98 15.77 -14.13 1.17
CA ARG A 98 16.32 -15.31 1.89
C ARG A 98 15.37 -16.51 1.87
N ARG A 99 14.05 -16.27 1.80
CA ARG A 99 13.03 -17.32 1.64
C ARG A 99 12.83 -17.75 0.19
N GLY A 100 13.53 -17.15 -0.77
CA GLY A 100 13.37 -17.46 -2.19
C GLY A 100 12.01 -17.06 -2.76
N VAL A 101 11.28 -16.14 -2.10
CA VAL A 101 10.01 -15.62 -2.63
C VAL A 101 10.33 -14.70 -3.81
N PRO A 102 9.80 -14.96 -5.02
CA PRO A 102 9.99 -14.08 -6.16
C PRO A 102 9.44 -12.70 -5.84
N LEU A 103 10.32 -11.71 -5.79
CA LEU A 103 9.94 -10.32 -5.57
C LEU A 103 9.51 -9.71 -6.91
N PRO A 104 8.59 -8.72 -6.90
CA PRO A 104 8.36 -7.89 -8.06
C PRO A 104 9.70 -7.23 -8.43
N LEU A 105 10.39 -7.78 -9.44
CA LEU A 105 11.54 -7.12 -10.01
C LEU A 105 11.01 -5.85 -10.68
N PRO A 106 11.70 -4.70 -10.55
CA PRO A 106 11.49 -3.62 -11.50
C PRO A 106 11.67 -4.27 -12.87
N VAL A 107 10.59 -4.35 -13.65
CA VAL A 107 10.70 -4.70 -15.06
C VAL A 107 11.71 -3.69 -15.59
N ALA A 108 12.91 -4.15 -15.95
CA ALA A 108 13.90 -3.31 -16.57
C ALA A 108 13.16 -2.63 -17.71
N GLN A 109 12.94 -1.32 -17.61
CA GLN A 109 12.43 -0.56 -18.72
C GLN A 109 13.33 -0.95 -19.88
N PRO A 110 12.78 -1.38 -21.04
CA PRO A 110 13.61 -1.61 -22.21
C PRO A 110 14.49 -0.37 -22.34
N LEU A 111 15.82 -0.57 -22.25
CA LEU A 111 16.79 0.48 -22.48
C LEU A 111 16.32 1.24 -23.71
N PRO A 112 16.16 2.58 -23.67
CA PRO A 112 15.90 3.35 -24.88
C PRO A 112 16.89 2.84 -25.92
N GLN A 113 16.37 2.19 -26.97
CA GLN A 113 17.22 1.74 -28.05
C GLN A 113 17.93 3.00 -28.53
N GLU A 114 19.26 3.05 -28.40
CA GLU A 114 20.02 4.17 -28.92
C GLU A 114 19.56 4.38 -30.35
N PRO A 115 19.15 5.61 -30.74
CA PRO A 115 18.78 5.87 -32.11
C PRO A 115 19.98 5.51 -32.97
N SER A 116 19.83 4.44 -33.74
CA SER A 116 20.81 4.03 -34.74
C SER A 116 20.87 5.14 -35.76
N PHE A 117 21.87 6.02 -35.66
CA PHE A 117 22.22 6.97 -36.71
C PHE A 117 22.92 6.23 -37.85
N ALA A 118 22.24 5.24 -38.43
CA ALA A 118 22.66 4.58 -39.66
C ALA A 118 21.82 5.18 -40.80
N GLY A 119 22.32 6.25 -41.41
CA GLY A 119 21.65 6.87 -42.56
C GLY A 119 22.15 8.25 -42.98
N LEU A 120 23.45 8.51 -42.95
CA LEU A 120 24.05 9.57 -43.76
C LEU A 120 24.38 8.97 -45.13
N GLY A 121 23.47 9.11 -46.09
CA GLY A 121 23.76 8.84 -47.49
C GLY A 121 22.52 8.57 -48.35
N ALA A 122 22.47 9.27 -49.49
CA ALA A 122 21.57 9.09 -50.64
C ALA A 122 20.29 9.95 -50.67
N GLU A 123 20.51 11.25 -50.91
CA GLU A 123 20.02 11.96 -52.10
C GLU A 123 18.86 11.29 -52.85
N ASN A 124 17.68 11.91 -52.84
CA ASN A 124 16.74 11.80 -53.95
C ASN A 124 16.09 13.17 -54.22
N PRO A 125 16.10 13.64 -55.47
CA PRO A 125 15.76 15.01 -55.80
C PRO A 125 14.26 15.28 -55.80
N ILE A 126 13.94 16.52 -55.48
CA ILE A 126 12.63 17.16 -55.64
C ILE A 126 12.12 16.92 -57.07
N THR A 127 11.00 16.22 -57.22
CA THR A 127 10.18 16.20 -58.44
C THR A 127 8.72 16.40 -58.01
N SER A 128 8.25 17.63 -58.18
CA SER A 128 7.31 18.06 -59.23
C SER A 128 5.85 17.69 -58.95
N PHE A 129 5.06 18.75 -58.82
CA PHE A 129 3.61 18.78 -58.75
C PHE A 129 2.94 18.07 -59.95
N SER A 130 1.84 17.36 -59.69
CA SER A 130 0.63 17.46 -60.52
C SER A 130 -0.59 17.14 -59.66
N SER A 131 -1.62 17.99 -59.79
CA SER A 131 -2.82 18.04 -58.96
C SER A 131 -3.95 17.16 -59.55
N PRO A 132 -5.25 17.47 -59.30
CA PRO A 132 -6.17 16.66 -58.52
C PRO A 132 -7.23 15.96 -59.39
N ASP A 133 -7.96 14.97 -58.86
CA ASP A 133 -9.37 14.85 -59.26
C ASP A 133 -10.25 14.14 -58.24
N MET A 134 -11.45 14.69 -58.14
CA MET A 134 -12.61 14.30 -57.34
C MET A 134 -13.28 13.05 -57.91
N SER A 135 -13.70 12.15 -57.03
CA SER A 135 -14.96 11.41 -57.20
C SER A 135 -15.52 11.04 -55.83
N ALA A 136 -16.66 11.65 -55.52
CA ALA A 136 -17.50 11.44 -54.33
C ALA A 136 -18.32 10.13 -54.44
N PRO A 137 -19.36 9.91 -53.62
CA PRO A 137 -19.38 9.69 -52.17
C PRO A 137 -19.97 8.31 -51.85
N GLN A 138 -19.63 7.70 -50.69
CA GLN A 138 -20.41 6.58 -50.16
C GLN A 138 -20.70 6.70 -48.66
N PRO A 139 -21.86 6.17 -48.21
CA PRO A 139 -22.69 6.79 -47.20
C PRO A 139 -22.37 6.38 -45.76
N ALA A 140 -22.79 7.28 -44.87
CA ALA A 140 -22.81 7.12 -43.43
C ALA A 140 -23.54 5.84 -42.98
N VAL A 141 -22.82 4.95 -42.31
CA VAL A 141 -23.40 4.08 -41.29
C VAL A 141 -22.91 4.59 -39.96
N GLY A 142 -23.79 5.31 -39.28
CA GLY A 142 -23.57 5.78 -37.92
C GLY A 142 -23.50 4.61 -36.95
N ILE A 143 -22.39 4.51 -36.24
CA ILE A 143 -22.36 3.92 -34.90
C ILE A 143 -22.02 5.07 -33.95
N PRO A 144 -22.89 5.40 -32.98
CA PRO A 144 -22.66 6.51 -32.06
C PRO A 144 -21.41 6.29 -31.24
N ALA A 145 -20.71 7.39 -31.02
CA ALA A 145 -19.57 7.51 -30.13
C ALA A 145 -19.95 7.11 -28.71
N GLU A 146 -19.22 6.15 -28.14
CA GLU A 146 -18.92 6.19 -26.71
C GLU A 146 -17.46 5.77 -26.49
N ARG A 147 -16.57 6.67 -26.93
CA ARG A 147 -15.19 6.72 -26.44
C ARG A 147 -15.28 7.21 -25.01
N VAL A 148 -15.28 6.32 -24.02
CA VAL A 148 -15.01 6.70 -22.63
C VAL A 148 -13.49 6.75 -22.46
N PRO A 149 -12.88 7.95 -22.30
CA PRO A 149 -11.46 8.03 -21.97
C PRO A 149 -11.27 7.53 -20.52
N VAL A 150 -10.64 6.36 -20.33
CA VAL A 150 -10.26 5.87 -18.98
C VAL A 150 -8.96 6.51 -18.50
N THR A 151 -8.70 7.75 -18.90
CA THR A 151 -7.62 8.55 -18.37
C THR A 151 -8.16 9.89 -17.94
N VAL A 152 -7.67 10.35 -16.79
CA VAL A 152 -7.92 11.68 -16.20
C VAL A 152 -9.18 11.79 -15.33
N LEU A 153 -9.27 11.06 -14.21
CA LEU A 153 -10.07 11.53 -13.07
C LEU A 153 -9.63 11.06 -11.67
N LEU A 154 -8.34 10.89 -11.40
CA LEU A 154 -7.82 11.06 -10.03
C LEU A 154 -6.46 11.79 -10.01
N ARG A 155 -6.35 12.88 -10.79
CA ARG A 155 -5.43 13.96 -10.42
C ARG A 155 -6.10 14.80 -9.32
N ARG A 156 -6.26 14.21 -8.12
CA ARG A 156 -6.74 14.96 -6.95
C ARG A 156 -5.57 15.20 -6.01
N ARG A 157 -4.82 16.25 -6.36
CA ARG A 157 -4.08 17.16 -5.48
C ARG A 157 -3.68 16.56 -4.11
N ARG A 158 -2.43 16.07 -4.02
CA ARG A 158 -1.67 15.98 -2.75
C ARG A 158 -1.93 17.27 -1.97
N ARG A 159 -2.68 17.18 -0.86
CA ARG A 159 -2.68 18.23 0.15
C ARG A 159 -1.66 17.80 1.18
N ASP A 160 -0.50 18.45 1.12
CA ASP A 160 0.54 18.38 2.15
C ASP A 160 -0.05 18.91 3.47
N ILE A 161 -0.61 18.00 4.28
CA ILE A 161 -1.15 18.26 5.63
C ILE A 161 -0.01 18.39 6.67
N TRP A 162 1.26 18.34 6.24
CA TRP A 162 2.44 18.30 7.12
C TRP A 162 3.04 19.66 7.48
N LYS A 163 2.27 20.76 7.35
CA LYS A 163 2.74 22.11 7.69
C LYS A 163 1.82 22.89 8.64
N ASP A 164 1.02 22.20 9.46
CA ASP A 164 0.23 22.87 10.50
C ASP A 164 1.05 23.03 11.80
N PRO A 165 1.42 24.27 12.20
CA PRO A 165 2.20 24.52 13.41
C PRO A 165 1.43 24.21 14.72
N ALA A 166 0.14 23.86 14.63
CA ALA A 166 -0.70 23.51 15.78
C ALA A 166 -0.40 22.10 16.36
N VAL A 167 0.19 21.18 15.58
CA VAL A 167 0.50 19.81 16.04
C VAL A 167 1.72 19.76 17.00
N ALA A 168 2.57 20.79 16.98
CA ALA A 168 3.77 20.85 17.81
C ALA A 168 3.48 20.99 19.33
N LEU A 169 2.32 21.54 19.71
CA LEU A 169 1.95 21.78 21.11
C LEU A 169 1.41 20.53 21.83
N GLY A 170 0.79 19.59 21.10
CA GLY A 170 0.21 18.37 21.69
C GLY A 170 1.26 17.33 22.12
N LEU A 171 2.39 17.26 21.41
CA LEU A 171 3.47 16.30 21.69
C LEU A 171 4.21 16.61 23.00
N GLY A 172 4.36 17.91 23.34
CA GLY A 172 5.03 18.32 24.58
C GLY A 172 4.26 17.93 25.84
N VAL A 173 2.94 18.09 25.82
CA VAL A 173 2.07 17.75 26.96
C VAL A 173 2.00 16.23 27.17
N LEU A 174 1.94 15.45 26.09
CA LEU A 174 1.94 14.00 26.16
C LEU A 174 3.28 13.46 26.67
N PHE A 175 4.40 14.01 26.20
CA PHE A 175 5.73 13.66 26.69
C PHE A 175 5.90 13.96 28.18
N LEU A 176 5.46 15.15 28.62
CA LEU A 176 5.52 15.54 30.03
C LEU A 176 4.66 14.61 30.91
N LEU A 177 3.48 14.22 30.44
CA LEU A 177 2.58 13.32 31.17
C LEU A 177 3.16 11.90 31.30
N VAL A 178 3.79 11.39 30.23
CA VAL A 178 4.49 10.09 30.26
C VAL A 178 5.71 10.14 31.19
N CYS A 179 6.49 11.22 31.20
CA CYS A 179 7.61 11.40 32.12
C CYS A 179 7.15 11.42 33.58
N VAL A 180 6.07 12.14 33.91
CA VAL A 180 5.53 12.20 35.28
C VAL A 180 5.03 10.83 35.74
N LEU A 181 4.34 10.07 34.88
CA LEU A 181 3.89 8.71 35.20
C LEU A 181 5.08 7.76 35.42
N ALA A 182 6.12 7.84 34.59
CA ALA A 182 7.33 7.03 34.76
C ALA A 182 8.03 7.33 36.10
N ILE A 183 8.15 8.62 36.47
CA ILE A 183 8.72 9.03 37.76
C ILE A 183 7.87 8.50 38.92
N LEU A 184 6.54 8.61 38.87
CA LEU A 184 5.65 8.10 39.92
C LEU A 184 5.72 6.57 40.07
N VAL A 185 5.87 5.83 38.98
CA VAL A 185 6.02 4.36 39.01
C VAL A 185 7.35 3.96 39.64
N ILE A 186 8.45 4.65 39.29
CA ILE A 186 9.78 4.42 39.87
C ILE A 186 9.74 4.74 41.37
N PHE A 187 9.19 5.89 41.75
CA PHE A 187 9.12 6.30 43.16
C PHE A 187 8.23 5.36 44.00
N ARG A 188 7.11 4.88 43.43
CA ARG A 188 6.25 3.87 44.08
C ARG A 188 6.95 2.52 44.25
N LYS A 189 7.79 2.13 43.30
CA LYS A 189 8.57 0.88 43.35
C LYS A 189 9.68 0.94 44.41
N GLU A 190 10.32 2.09 44.56
CA GLU A 190 11.29 2.35 45.63
C GLU A 190 10.64 2.43 47.03
N LEU A 191 9.41 2.98 47.13
CA LEU A 191 8.72 3.15 48.42
C LEU A 191 8.07 1.86 48.96
N LEU A 192 7.70 0.90 48.09
CA LEU A 192 7.15 -0.41 48.48
C LEU A 192 8.21 -1.53 48.52
N GLY A 193 9.47 -1.19 48.26
CA GLY A 193 10.61 -2.12 48.25
C GLY A 193 11.39 -2.21 49.56
N MET A 194 10.88 -1.63 50.66
CA MET A 194 11.36 -1.83 52.03
C MET A 194 10.37 -2.69 52.82
#